data_AF-A0A2H3P0M1-F1
#
_entry.id   AF-A0A2H3P0M1-F1
#
_cell.length_a   1.000
_cell.length_b   1.000
_cell.length_c   1.000
_cell.angle_alpha   90.00
_cell.angle_beta   90.00
_cell.angle_gamma   90.00
#
_symmetry.space_group_name_H-M   'P 1'
#
loop_
_entity.id
_entity.type
_entity.pdbx_description
1 polymer ?
#
loop_
_entity_poly.entity_id
_entity_poly.type
_entity_poly.pdbx_seq_one_letter_code
_entity_poly.pdbx_strand_id
1 'polypeptide(L)'
;MHHTFLRMTRISSLLLAAIALLFLTACDDDSTSVGPEPDPEEASFSYAFNEGQAVGDVNTAYRGTHDRNVTADLVIEEMEDGNAAVTVTLNNTLDGETYAVHAHDMADPNTTPNNTPYNETPNADVYAELIDGTGGNASLTHETELPYAEVANEYEGFFVVHDPLQPIDTADLTTYLVLGVFGQSLEAGESSLRSAEYDYAFNEGQLLGDFAYDGSQGDHPRELTATLSIEERDTGAATVTVTLDNTLDGADYAVHAHDVADPETTPNNTPYNETPNGDVYAQLITGTGGSVSQSFESDEAYVDLVEAYEGFFVVHDPTQPVDTTDPSTYLVLGTFAESLEAGDPNLRAVTITMGNDGASAYVATDVEGAPAEEVIALNENNAPVTLQEGMRYQFVIENGDSHPFGVDDDAGTTLLNHDGTGSFADNEAVNLMTDGEGGVSFNLTAELADELAAYYCNFHGSMRGDVMIADGA
;
A
#
# COMPACT_ATOMS: atom_id res chain seq x y z
N MET A 1 -87.75 11.19 -35.09
CA MET A 1 -87.74 11.94 -33.82
C MET A 1 -87.05 13.27 -34.04
N HIS A 2 -87.69 14.33 -33.52
CA HIS A 2 -87.30 15.75 -33.37
C HIS A 2 -85.89 16.18 -33.82
N HIS A 3 -85.80 17.08 -34.80
CA HIS A 3 -85.75 18.56 -34.71
C HIS A 3 -84.35 19.10 -34.34
N THR A 4 -83.62 19.71 -35.28
CA THR A 4 -83.51 21.18 -35.53
C THR A 4 -83.19 22.02 -34.28
N PHE A 5 -82.12 22.84 -34.28
CA PHE A 5 -82.13 24.24 -34.75
C PHE A 5 -80.77 24.95 -34.54
N LEU A 6 -80.38 25.73 -35.56
CA LEU A 6 -79.39 26.81 -35.55
C LEU A 6 -79.78 27.97 -34.62
N ARG A 7 -78.79 28.78 -34.19
CA ARG A 7 -78.85 30.27 -34.14
C ARG A 7 -77.41 30.82 -33.98
N MET A 8 -76.80 31.60 -34.88
CA MET A 8 -77.03 33.05 -35.19
C MET A 8 -77.08 33.90 -33.90
N THR A 9 -76.37 35.03 -33.69
CA THR A 9 -75.88 36.09 -34.58
C THR A 9 -75.15 37.19 -33.76
N ARG A 10 -74.18 37.89 -34.39
CA ARG A 10 -73.95 39.38 -34.49
C ARG A 10 -73.70 40.25 -33.22
N ILE A 11 -72.56 40.97 -33.13
CA ILE A 11 -72.19 42.34 -33.65
C ILE A 11 -72.53 43.53 -32.69
N SER A 12 -71.50 44.36 -32.44
CA SER A 12 -71.46 45.84 -32.24
C SER A 12 -71.65 46.53 -30.87
N SER A 13 -70.66 47.40 -30.55
CA SER A 13 -70.75 48.87 -30.23
C SER A 13 -69.91 49.25 -28.99
N LEU A 14 -68.78 49.95 -29.12
CA LEU A 14 -68.58 51.43 -29.20
C LEU A 14 -68.82 52.22 -27.89
N LEU A 15 -67.71 52.79 -27.38
CA LEU A 15 -67.54 54.19 -26.94
C LEU A 15 -68.21 54.68 -25.63
N LEU A 16 -67.43 54.81 -24.54
CA LEU A 16 -67.55 55.95 -23.61
C LEU A 16 -66.34 56.06 -22.66
N ALA A 17 -65.96 57.30 -22.33
CA ALA A 17 -65.02 57.76 -21.28
C ALA A 17 -63.57 58.10 -21.70
N ALA A 18 -63.45 59.21 -22.43
CA ALA A 18 -62.36 60.17 -22.21
C ALA A 18 -62.77 61.17 -21.11
N ILE A 19 -61.78 61.86 -20.53
CA ILE A 19 -61.84 63.03 -19.63
C ILE A 19 -61.68 62.71 -18.14
N ALA A 20 -60.44 62.69 -17.66
CA ALA A 20 -60.05 63.35 -16.41
C ALA A 20 -58.53 63.62 -16.38
N LEU A 21 -58.17 64.88 -16.11
CA LEU A 21 -56.87 65.38 -15.62
C LEU A 21 -55.69 65.56 -16.59
N LEU A 22 -55.68 66.76 -17.19
CA LEU A 22 -54.50 67.62 -17.35
C LEU A 22 -54.72 68.90 -16.52
N PHE A 23 -53.63 69.61 -16.18
CA PHE A 23 -53.45 70.85 -15.38
C PHE A 23 -52.91 70.57 -13.94
N LEU A 24 -51.71 70.97 -13.44
CA LEU A 24 -50.71 72.02 -13.75
C LEU A 24 -49.33 71.73 -13.07
N THR A 25 -48.23 71.79 -13.83
CA THR A 25 -46.95 72.54 -13.67
C THR A 25 -46.25 72.74 -12.29
N ALA A 26 -44.96 72.31 -12.20
CA ALA A 26 -43.83 73.11 -11.68
C ALA A 26 -42.49 72.47 -12.12
N CYS A 27 -41.59 73.26 -12.70
CA CYS A 27 -40.19 72.90 -12.96
C CYS A 27 -39.38 72.94 -11.66
N ASP A 28 -38.44 72.01 -11.50
CA ASP A 28 -37.14 72.31 -10.90
C ASP A 28 -36.05 71.61 -11.73
N ASP A 29 -34.94 72.32 -11.90
CA ASP A 29 -33.80 72.04 -12.79
C ASP A 29 -32.94 70.84 -12.32
N ASP A 30 -32.19 70.28 -13.28
CA ASP A 30 -31.05 69.37 -13.10
C ASP A 30 -31.29 68.00 -12.43
N SER A 31 -31.77 67.03 -13.22
CA SER A 31 -31.15 65.71 -13.16
C SER A 31 -30.84 65.24 -14.58
N THR A 32 -29.55 65.24 -14.90
CA THR A 32 -29.04 64.37 -15.96
C THR A 32 -29.51 62.97 -15.59
N SER A 33 -30.43 62.39 -16.38
CA SER A 33 -30.74 60.98 -16.28
C SER A 33 -29.49 60.23 -16.73
N VAL A 34 -28.58 60.00 -15.79
CA VAL A 34 -27.71 58.84 -15.85
C VAL A 34 -28.69 57.68 -16.03
N GLY A 35 -28.49 56.86 -17.07
CA GLY A 35 -29.28 55.65 -17.25
C GLY A 35 -29.18 54.78 -15.99
N PRO A 36 -29.96 53.68 -15.89
CA PRO A 36 -29.59 52.67 -14.91
C PRO A 36 -28.10 52.39 -15.10
N GLU A 37 -27.30 52.57 -14.05
CA GLU A 37 -25.90 52.17 -14.10
C GLU A 37 -25.90 50.67 -14.44
N PRO A 38 -25.01 50.23 -15.32
CA PRO A 38 -24.92 48.81 -15.63
C PRO A 38 -24.75 48.05 -14.31
N ASP A 39 -25.52 46.96 -14.15
CA ASP A 39 -25.32 46.08 -13.01
C ASP A 39 -23.88 45.54 -13.07
N PRO A 40 -23.17 45.44 -11.93
CA PRO A 40 -21.79 44.95 -11.90
C PRO A 40 -21.69 43.56 -12.55
N GLU A 41 -20.62 43.33 -13.31
CA GLU A 41 -20.37 42.06 -13.98
C GLU A 41 -19.94 40.96 -12.99
N GLU A 42 -20.32 39.70 -13.27
CA GLU A 42 -20.02 38.53 -12.43
C GLU A 42 -19.63 37.34 -13.32
N ALA A 43 -18.58 36.63 -12.91
CA ALA A 43 -18.19 35.34 -13.49
C ALA A 43 -18.02 34.28 -12.39
N SER A 44 -18.47 33.05 -12.65
CA SER A 44 -18.41 31.94 -11.70
C SER A 44 -17.77 30.71 -12.34
N PHE A 45 -16.90 30.05 -11.59
CA PHE A 45 -16.15 28.87 -12.01
C PHE A 45 -16.14 27.83 -10.88
N SER A 46 -16.16 26.56 -11.23
CA SER A 46 -16.09 25.45 -10.27
C SER A 46 -14.91 24.55 -10.60
N TYR A 47 -14.22 24.07 -9.58
CA TYR A 47 -13.03 23.24 -9.68
C TYR A 47 -13.22 21.96 -8.88
N ALA A 48 -13.09 20.84 -9.58
CA ALA A 48 -13.07 19.53 -8.96
C ALA A 48 -11.72 19.20 -8.31
N PHE A 49 -11.70 18.12 -7.52
CA PHE A 49 -10.51 17.56 -6.92
C PHE A 49 -9.43 17.23 -7.97
N ASN A 50 -8.16 17.37 -7.59
CA ASN A 50 -7.03 17.16 -8.49
C ASN A 50 -6.78 15.66 -8.75
N GLU A 51 -7.29 15.19 -9.89
CA GLU A 51 -7.01 13.88 -10.49
C GLU A 51 -6.04 14.01 -11.69
N GLY A 52 -5.28 15.11 -11.77
CA GLY A 52 -4.34 15.37 -12.86
C GLY A 52 -4.97 15.98 -14.11
N GLN A 53 -6.28 16.24 -14.09
CA GLN A 53 -7.04 16.72 -15.25
C GLN A 53 -6.60 18.11 -15.76
N ALA A 54 -6.03 18.96 -14.90
CA ALA A 54 -5.63 20.32 -15.29
C ALA A 54 -4.47 20.34 -16.30
N VAL A 55 -3.56 19.37 -16.20
CA VAL A 55 -2.40 19.23 -17.09
C VAL A 55 -2.49 17.99 -17.98
N GLY A 56 -3.52 17.15 -17.78
CA GLY A 56 -3.72 15.92 -18.53
C GLY A 56 -2.71 14.83 -18.20
N ASP A 57 -2.17 14.82 -16.97
CA ASP A 57 -1.19 13.85 -16.50
C ASP A 57 -1.62 13.30 -15.14
N VAL A 58 -1.92 12.00 -15.11
CA VAL A 58 -2.33 11.30 -13.88
C VAL A 58 -1.23 11.32 -12.81
N ASN A 59 0.04 11.51 -13.19
CA ASN A 59 1.15 11.57 -12.23
C ASN A 59 1.16 12.86 -11.41
N THR A 60 0.39 13.88 -11.79
CA THR A 60 0.23 15.11 -11.02
C THR A 60 -1.04 15.14 -10.18
N ALA A 61 -1.81 14.05 -10.19
CA ALA A 61 -2.97 13.90 -9.32
C ALA A 61 -2.54 13.86 -7.85
N TYR A 62 -3.45 14.24 -6.96
CA TYR A 62 -3.16 14.32 -5.53
C TYR A 62 -2.73 12.97 -4.93
N ARG A 63 -1.77 13.00 -4.00
CA ARG A 63 -1.16 11.81 -3.37
C ARG A 63 -1.10 11.83 -1.83
N GLY A 64 -1.69 12.82 -1.17
CA GLY A 64 -1.78 12.84 0.29
C GLY A 64 -2.91 11.99 0.87
N THR A 65 -3.30 12.29 2.11
CA THR A 65 -4.30 11.55 2.91
C THR A 65 -5.68 12.21 2.96
N HIS A 66 -5.83 13.42 2.41
CA HIS A 66 -7.09 14.15 2.45
C HIS A 66 -8.16 13.43 1.62
N ASP A 67 -9.40 13.41 2.12
CA ASP A 67 -10.57 12.92 1.39
C ASP A 67 -10.65 13.56 -0.01
N ARG A 68 -10.91 12.75 -1.04
CA ARG A 68 -11.00 13.18 -2.45
C ARG A 68 -12.36 13.79 -2.81
N ASN A 69 -12.92 14.56 -1.88
CA ASN A 69 -14.23 15.19 -2.01
C ASN A 69 -14.19 16.73 -1.90
N VAL A 70 -13.01 17.32 -1.70
CA VAL A 70 -12.85 18.77 -1.70
C VAL A 70 -13.05 19.31 -3.10
N THR A 71 -13.84 20.38 -3.19
CA THR A 71 -14.02 21.16 -4.40
C THR A 71 -13.92 22.64 -4.08
N ALA A 72 -13.71 23.47 -5.09
CA ALA A 72 -13.67 24.91 -4.93
C ALA A 72 -14.59 25.61 -5.95
N ASP A 73 -15.28 26.65 -5.51
CA ASP A 73 -15.99 27.59 -6.37
C ASP A 73 -15.28 28.94 -6.31
N LEU A 74 -15.08 29.56 -7.47
CA LEU A 74 -14.46 30.88 -7.61
C LEU A 74 -15.46 31.81 -8.29
N VAL A 75 -15.76 32.92 -7.64
CA VAL A 75 -16.61 33.99 -8.16
C VAL A 75 -15.77 35.25 -8.30
N ILE A 76 -15.83 35.89 -9.46
CA ILE A 76 -15.20 37.19 -9.72
C ILE A 76 -16.32 38.19 -9.94
N GLU A 77 -16.37 39.24 -9.12
CA GLU A 77 -17.37 40.31 -9.19
C GLU A 77 -16.71 41.65 -9.50
N GLU A 78 -17.33 42.46 -10.35
CA GLU A 78 -16.94 43.85 -10.56
C GLU A 78 -17.39 44.72 -9.37
N MET A 79 -16.46 45.47 -8.79
CA MET A 79 -16.72 46.42 -7.72
C MET A 79 -17.18 47.79 -8.28
N GLU A 80 -17.72 48.67 -7.42
CA GLU A 80 -18.20 50.00 -7.83
C GLU A 80 -17.11 50.88 -8.47
N ASP A 81 -15.83 50.61 -8.20
CA ASP A 81 -14.68 51.32 -8.78
C ASP A 81 -14.15 50.69 -10.09
N GLY A 82 -14.75 49.59 -10.54
CA GLY A 82 -14.36 48.82 -11.73
C GLY A 82 -13.27 47.77 -11.50
N ASN A 83 -12.75 47.67 -10.27
CA ASN A 83 -11.80 46.60 -9.90
C ASN A 83 -12.55 45.29 -9.61
N ALA A 84 -11.81 44.19 -9.44
CA ALA A 84 -12.39 42.88 -9.17
C ALA A 84 -12.39 42.53 -7.67
N ALA A 85 -13.45 41.86 -7.21
CA ALA A 85 -13.46 41.08 -5.99
C ALA A 85 -13.48 39.59 -6.34
N VAL A 86 -12.55 38.81 -5.81
CA VAL A 86 -12.45 37.36 -6.02
C VAL A 86 -12.89 36.65 -4.76
N THR A 87 -14.00 35.93 -4.81
CA THR A 87 -14.51 35.09 -3.73
C THR A 87 -14.22 33.64 -4.02
N VAL A 88 -13.49 32.97 -3.13
CA VAL A 88 -13.32 31.51 -3.17
C VAL A 88 -14.20 30.88 -2.10
N THR A 89 -14.90 29.81 -2.46
CA THR A 89 -15.58 28.92 -1.52
C THR A 89 -15.00 27.52 -1.66
N LEU A 90 -14.43 26.99 -0.58
CA LEU A 90 -14.04 25.59 -0.48
C LEU A 90 -15.23 24.79 0.07
N ASN A 91 -15.54 23.66 -0.54
CA ASN A 91 -16.57 22.73 -0.07
C ASN A 91 -15.91 21.46 0.49
N ASN A 92 -16.49 20.89 1.55
CA ASN A 92 -16.00 19.71 2.27
C ASN A 92 -14.61 19.91 2.93
N THR A 93 -14.34 21.09 3.46
CA THR A 93 -13.13 21.35 4.27
C THR A 93 -13.15 20.59 5.58
N LEU A 94 -11.99 20.21 6.10
CA LEU A 94 -11.80 19.73 7.47
C LEU A 94 -12.06 20.86 8.48
N ASP A 95 -12.64 20.54 9.64
CA ASP A 95 -12.92 21.53 10.68
C ASP A 95 -11.64 21.90 11.44
N GLY A 96 -11.34 23.21 11.53
CA GLY A 96 -10.20 23.72 12.29
C GLY A 96 -8.85 23.73 11.56
N GLU A 97 -8.80 23.23 10.33
CA GLU A 97 -7.61 23.28 9.46
C GLU A 97 -7.59 24.55 8.60
N THR A 98 -6.41 25.07 8.24
CA THR A 98 -6.28 26.29 7.43
C THR A 98 -5.70 25.98 6.06
N TYR A 99 -6.48 26.22 5.00
CA TYR A 99 -6.11 25.94 3.62
C TYR A 99 -5.38 27.13 3.00
N ALA A 100 -4.20 26.91 2.40
CA ALA A 100 -3.55 27.92 1.57
C ALA A 100 -4.15 27.89 0.16
N VAL A 101 -4.70 29.02 -0.28
CA VAL A 101 -5.41 29.16 -1.55
C VAL A 101 -4.85 30.34 -2.31
N HIS A 102 -4.39 30.12 -3.54
CA HIS A 102 -3.77 31.20 -4.30
C HIS A 102 -3.78 30.96 -5.81
N ALA A 103 -3.49 32.04 -6.54
CA ALA A 103 -3.23 32.02 -7.96
C ALA A 103 -1.72 32.03 -8.26
N HIS A 104 -1.33 31.48 -9.40
CA HIS A 104 0.01 31.57 -9.97
C HIS A 104 -0.03 32.06 -11.42
N ASP A 105 0.96 32.85 -11.82
CA ASP A 105 1.08 33.28 -13.23
C ASP A 105 1.45 32.10 -14.12
N MET A 106 0.77 31.93 -15.26
CA MET A 106 1.12 30.90 -16.23
C MET A 106 2.54 31.14 -16.79
N ALA A 107 3.30 30.06 -16.95
CA ALA A 107 4.67 30.11 -17.48
C ALA A 107 4.95 28.90 -18.37
N ASP A 108 5.96 29.03 -19.25
CA ASP A 108 6.44 27.88 -20.02
C ASP A 108 7.21 26.93 -19.09
N PRO A 109 6.79 25.65 -18.93
CA PRO A 109 7.49 24.65 -18.14
C PRO A 109 8.98 24.55 -18.44
N ASN A 110 9.41 24.79 -19.68
CA ASN A 110 10.83 24.70 -20.04
C ASN A 110 11.68 25.85 -19.48
N THR A 111 11.05 26.83 -18.85
CA THR A 111 11.69 28.05 -18.32
C THR A 111 11.58 28.17 -16.81
N THR A 112 10.70 27.39 -16.17
CA THR A 112 10.53 27.38 -14.71
C THR A 112 11.57 26.47 -14.05
N PRO A 113 11.99 26.75 -12.80
CA PRO A 113 13.03 25.97 -12.13
C PRO A 113 12.69 24.48 -11.98
N ASN A 114 11.43 24.15 -11.69
CA ASN A 114 10.98 22.77 -11.46
C ASN A 114 10.10 22.20 -12.60
N ASN A 115 10.08 22.86 -13.76
CA ASN A 115 9.22 22.51 -14.91
C ASN A 115 7.71 22.56 -14.63
N THR A 116 7.30 23.36 -13.66
CA THR A 116 5.89 23.67 -13.41
C THR A 116 5.31 24.53 -14.55
N PRO A 117 4.00 24.43 -14.86
CA PRO A 117 3.36 25.24 -15.90
C PRO A 117 3.03 26.67 -15.45
N TYR A 118 3.62 27.12 -14.34
CA TYR A 118 3.38 28.42 -13.73
C TYR A 118 4.60 28.90 -12.94
N ASN A 119 4.66 30.19 -12.64
CA ASN A 119 5.63 30.73 -11.71
C ASN A 119 5.29 30.30 -10.28
N GLU A 120 6.18 29.54 -9.64
CA GLU A 120 5.98 28.94 -8.31
C GLU A 120 5.81 29.96 -7.16
N THR A 121 6.02 31.25 -7.42
CA THR A 121 5.65 32.33 -6.47
C THR A 121 4.16 32.68 -6.65
N PRO A 122 3.33 32.64 -5.60
CA PRO A 122 1.94 33.04 -5.69
C PRO A 122 1.77 34.49 -6.16
N ASN A 123 0.78 34.75 -7.02
CA ASN A 123 0.40 36.08 -7.45
C ASN A 123 -0.67 36.65 -6.50
N ALA A 124 -0.21 37.36 -5.48
CA ALA A 124 -1.06 37.99 -4.46
C ALA A 124 -1.85 39.21 -4.97
N ASP A 125 -1.51 39.77 -6.14
CA ASP A 125 -2.30 40.86 -6.75
C ASP A 125 -3.62 40.33 -7.33
N VAL A 126 -3.70 39.01 -7.61
CA VAL A 126 -4.91 38.32 -8.08
C VAL A 126 -5.63 37.62 -6.94
N TYR A 127 -4.95 36.68 -6.26
CA TYR A 127 -5.50 35.98 -5.10
C TYR A 127 -4.40 35.25 -4.34
N ALA A 128 -4.21 35.53 -3.05
CA ALA A 128 -3.39 34.70 -2.17
C ALA A 128 -3.84 34.83 -0.71
N GLU A 129 -4.55 33.82 -0.22
CA GLU A 129 -5.22 33.87 1.06
C GLU A 129 -5.14 32.55 1.83
N LEU A 130 -5.47 32.63 3.12
CA LEU A 130 -5.66 31.49 4.01
C LEU A 130 -7.14 31.36 4.36
N ILE A 131 -7.73 30.20 4.11
CA ILE A 131 -9.14 29.92 4.38
C ILE A 131 -9.25 28.90 5.51
N ASP A 132 -9.85 29.30 6.63
CA ASP A 132 -10.10 28.40 7.77
C ASP A 132 -11.29 27.48 7.46
N GLY A 133 -11.03 26.17 7.47
CA GLY A 133 -12.00 25.11 7.27
C GLY A 133 -12.99 24.97 8.43
N THR A 134 -14.21 24.55 8.10
CA THR A 134 -15.37 24.55 9.01
C THR A 134 -16.04 23.18 9.15
N GLY A 135 -15.43 22.12 8.60
CA GLY A 135 -16.07 20.80 8.47
C GLY A 135 -17.11 20.73 7.35
N GLY A 136 -17.24 21.78 6.55
CA GLY A 136 -18.21 21.91 5.46
C GLY A 136 -17.74 22.94 4.44
N ASN A 137 -18.46 24.06 4.34
CA ASN A 137 -18.12 25.13 3.40
C ASN A 137 -17.38 26.27 4.11
N ALA A 138 -16.26 26.70 3.55
CA ALA A 138 -15.50 27.86 4.01
C ALA A 138 -15.26 28.82 2.84
N SER A 139 -15.33 30.12 3.08
CA SER A 139 -15.23 31.11 2.00
C SER A 139 -14.51 32.38 2.44
N LEU A 140 -13.78 32.98 1.52
CA LEU A 140 -13.11 34.26 1.71
C LEU A 140 -13.08 35.06 0.41
N THR A 141 -13.35 36.36 0.52
CA THR A 141 -13.29 37.34 -0.57
C THR A 141 -12.01 38.17 -0.47
N HIS A 142 -11.32 38.33 -1.59
CA HIS A 142 -10.17 39.21 -1.78
C HIS A 142 -10.52 40.34 -2.74
N GLU A 143 -10.33 41.59 -2.34
CA GLU A 143 -10.53 42.76 -3.19
C GLU A 143 -9.21 43.11 -3.88
N THR A 144 -9.19 43.06 -5.21
CA THR A 144 -7.99 43.34 -6.02
C THR A 144 -7.88 44.83 -6.36
N GLU A 145 -6.68 45.30 -6.69
CA GLU A 145 -6.48 46.59 -7.36
C GLU A 145 -6.55 46.47 -8.90
N LEU A 146 -6.85 45.27 -9.42
CA LEU A 146 -6.91 44.97 -10.84
C LEU A 146 -8.33 45.16 -11.39
N PRO A 147 -8.50 45.67 -12.63
CA PRO A 147 -9.81 45.77 -13.26
C PRO A 147 -10.50 44.41 -13.40
N TYR A 148 -11.83 44.37 -13.27
CA TYR A 148 -12.63 43.15 -13.48
C TYR A 148 -12.28 42.44 -14.78
N ALA A 149 -12.21 43.19 -15.89
CA ALA A 149 -11.92 42.62 -17.20
C ALA A 149 -10.55 41.94 -17.26
N GLU A 150 -9.55 42.46 -16.54
CA GLU A 150 -8.21 41.89 -16.48
C GLU A 150 -8.24 40.55 -15.74
N VAL A 151 -8.85 40.49 -14.55
CA VAL A 151 -8.89 39.28 -13.73
C VAL A 151 -9.79 38.20 -14.33
N ALA A 152 -10.97 38.57 -14.84
CA ALA A 152 -11.96 37.60 -15.32
C ALA A 152 -11.72 37.08 -16.74
N ASN A 153 -11.09 37.89 -17.61
CA ASN A 153 -11.01 37.57 -19.04
C ASN A 153 -9.58 37.53 -19.62
N GLU A 154 -8.62 38.19 -18.99
CA GLU A 154 -7.25 38.34 -19.55
C GLU A 154 -6.18 37.60 -18.73
N TYR A 155 -6.40 37.37 -17.45
CA TYR A 155 -5.45 36.70 -16.58
C TYR A 155 -5.24 35.23 -16.97
N GLU A 156 -4.01 34.90 -17.36
CA GLU A 156 -3.58 33.54 -17.66
C GLU A 156 -2.79 33.00 -16.46
N GLY A 157 -3.41 32.11 -15.69
CA GLY A 157 -2.79 31.57 -14.49
C GLY A 157 -3.36 30.23 -14.05
N PHE A 158 -2.83 29.72 -12.95
CA PHE A 158 -3.35 28.54 -12.25
C PHE A 158 -3.97 28.96 -10.93
N PHE A 159 -5.04 28.27 -10.54
CA PHE A 159 -5.67 28.33 -9.24
C PHE A 159 -5.32 27.06 -8.47
N VAL A 160 -4.84 27.21 -7.23
CA VAL A 160 -4.42 26.09 -6.39
C VAL A 160 -5.01 26.16 -4.99
N VAL A 161 -5.34 24.98 -4.44
CA VAL A 161 -5.69 24.76 -3.04
C VAL A 161 -4.76 23.70 -2.48
N HIS A 162 -3.97 24.07 -1.48
CA HIS A 162 -3.06 23.15 -0.78
C HIS A 162 -3.82 22.32 0.23
N ASP A 163 -3.36 21.09 0.44
CA ASP A 163 -3.79 20.26 1.56
C ASP A 163 -3.20 20.77 2.88
N PRO A 164 -4.03 21.10 3.89
CA PRO A 164 -3.55 21.61 5.17
C PRO A 164 -2.83 20.55 6.02
N LEU A 165 -3.00 19.26 5.71
CA LEU A 165 -2.38 18.16 6.46
C LEU A 165 -0.91 17.91 6.08
N GLN A 166 -0.39 18.60 5.07
CA GLN A 166 0.98 18.44 4.59
C GLN A 166 1.72 19.78 4.49
N PRO A 167 3.07 19.76 4.46
CA PRO A 167 3.86 20.96 4.17
C PRO A 167 3.51 21.54 2.80
N ILE A 168 3.41 22.87 2.72
CA ILE A 168 3.18 23.59 1.46
C ILE A 168 4.36 23.37 0.51
N ASP A 169 4.07 22.92 -0.71
CA ASP A 169 5.03 22.80 -1.81
C ASP A 169 4.43 23.41 -3.10
N THR A 170 5.05 24.46 -3.63
CA THR A 170 4.58 25.11 -4.87
C THR A 170 5.16 24.49 -6.16
N ALA A 171 6.05 23.51 -6.03
CA ALA A 171 6.69 22.79 -7.13
C ALA A 171 6.14 21.37 -7.33
N ASP A 172 5.70 20.70 -6.27
CA ASP A 172 5.09 19.37 -6.34
C ASP A 172 3.56 19.45 -6.50
N LEU A 173 3.10 19.17 -7.73
CA LEU A 173 1.68 19.23 -8.09
C LEU A 173 0.84 18.14 -7.41
N THR A 174 1.47 17.08 -6.90
CA THR A 174 0.76 15.99 -6.21
C THR A 174 0.27 16.38 -4.80
N THR A 175 0.67 17.57 -4.33
CA THR A 175 0.29 18.11 -3.02
C THR A 175 -1.00 18.94 -3.05
N TYR A 176 -1.49 19.29 -4.24
CA TYR A 176 -2.70 20.12 -4.38
C TYR A 176 -3.98 19.29 -4.35
N LEU A 177 -4.91 19.70 -3.49
CA LEU A 177 -6.29 19.18 -3.47
C LEU A 177 -7.05 19.66 -4.71
N VAL A 178 -6.82 20.91 -5.12
CA VAL A 178 -7.38 21.51 -6.33
C VAL A 178 -6.24 22.15 -7.10
N LEU A 179 -6.12 21.81 -8.38
CA LEU A 179 -5.25 22.45 -9.36
C LEU A 179 -6.08 22.69 -10.61
N GLY A 180 -6.17 23.93 -11.07
CA GLY A 180 -6.92 24.27 -12.28
C GLY A 180 -6.40 25.54 -12.95
N VAL A 181 -6.86 25.79 -14.18
CA VAL A 181 -6.57 27.06 -14.86
C VAL A 181 -7.50 28.13 -14.30
N PHE A 182 -6.94 29.25 -13.87
CA PHE A 182 -7.71 30.34 -13.26
C PHE A 182 -8.76 30.87 -14.25
N GLY A 183 -9.97 31.13 -13.74
CA GLY A 183 -11.08 31.63 -14.57
C GLY A 183 -11.64 30.58 -15.54
N GLN A 184 -11.47 29.29 -15.26
CA GLN A 184 -12.04 28.21 -16.06
C GLN A 184 -12.61 27.11 -15.17
N SER A 185 -13.86 26.70 -15.44
CA SER A 185 -14.41 25.54 -14.73
C SER A 185 -13.67 24.27 -15.12
N LEU A 186 -13.32 23.48 -14.12
CA LEU A 186 -12.61 22.22 -14.26
C LEU A 186 -13.46 21.09 -13.68
N GLU A 187 -14.05 20.30 -14.57
CA GLU A 187 -14.79 19.10 -14.20
C GLU A 187 -13.87 18.01 -13.63
N ALA A 188 -14.43 17.08 -12.86
CA ALA A 188 -13.68 15.95 -12.31
C ALA A 188 -13.06 15.10 -13.43
N GLY A 189 -11.78 14.75 -13.24
CA GLY A 189 -11.12 13.74 -14.05
C GLY A 189 -11.61 12.33 -13.74
N GLU A 190 -11.09 11.35 -14.50
CA GLU A 190 -11.19 9.94 -14.08
C GLU A 190 -10.38 9.78 -12.79
N SER A 191 -10.93 9.10 -11.78
CA SER A 191 -10.24 8.99 -10.49
C SER A 191 -8.94 8.20 -10.65
N SER A 192 -7.87 8.75 -10.09
CA SER A 192 -6.51 8.20 -10.14
C SER A 192 -6.16 7.38 -8.89
N LEU A 193 -7.17 6.74 -8.28
CA LEU A 193 -7.01 5.95 -7.06
C LEU A 193 -5.83 5.00 -7.19
N ARG A 194 -4.99 5.00 -6.16
CA ARG A 194 -3.81 4.15 -6.11
C ARG A 194 -4.20 2.69 -5.83
N SER A 195 -3.36 1.78 -6.31
CA SER A 195 -3.42 0.39 -5.93
C SER A 195 -2.01 -0.20 -5.80
N ALA A 196 -1.83 -1.12 -4.87
CA ALA A 196 -0.62 -1.90 -4.70
C ALA A 196 -0.97 -3.37 -4.48
N GLU A 197 -0.10 -4.26 -4.94
CA GLU A 197 -0.27 -5.72 -4.84
C GLU A 197 1.02 -6.32 -4.29
N TYR A 198 0.87 -7.25 -3.34
CA TYR A 198 1.97 -7.91 -2.65
C TYR A 198 1.71 -9.41 -2.60
N ASP A 199 2.68 -10.19 -3.05
CA ASP A 199 2.60 -11.64 -3.04
C ASP A 199 3.33 -12.23 -1.83
N TYR A 200 2.76 -13.29 -1.26
CA TYR A 200 3.27 -14.01 -0.12
C TYR A 200 3.27 -15.50 -0.42
N ALA A 201 4.43 -16.10 -0.24
CA ALA A 201 4.58 -17.54 -0.31
C ALA A 201 4.28 -18.23 1.04
N PHE A 202 4.23 -19.56 0.96
CA PHE A 202 4.16 -20.43 2.14
C PHE A 202 5.29 -20.11 3.14
N ASN A 203 4.98 -20.16 4.43
CA ASN A 203 5.92 -19.91 5.50
C ASN A 203 6.87 -21.10 5.71
N GLU A 204 8.01 -21.05 5.04
CA GLU A 204 9.11 -21.98 5.30
C GLU A 204 10.13 -21.39 6.28
N GLY A 205 9.91 -20.18 6.83
CA GLY A 205 10.82 -19.49 7.74
C GLY A 205 11.61 -18.34 7.09
N GLN A 206 11.21 -17.90 5.89
CA GLN A 206 11.94 -16.89 5.10
C GLN A 206 12.01 -15.51 5.73
N LEU A 207 11.02 -15.17 6.56
CA LEU A 207 11.05 -13.95 7.35
C LEU A 207 11.84 -14.16 8.64
N LEU A 208 11.55 -15.27 9.34
CA LEU A 208 12.10 -15.62 10.65
C LEU A 208 12.30 -17.14 10.72
N GLY A 209 13.55 -17.59 10.63
CA GLY A 209 13.88 -19.02 10.49
C GLY A 209 13.34 -19.91 11.62
N ASP A 210 13.35 -19.42 12.85
CA ASP A 210 12.84 -20.14 14.02
C ASP A 210 11.30 -20.35 14.00
N PHE A 211 10.61 -19.71 13.05
CA PHE A 211 9.15 -19.70 12.91
C PHE A 211 8.67 -20.35 11.60
N ALA A 212 9.50 -21.18 10.98
CA ALA A 212 9.08 -22.01 9.86
C ALA A 212 7.85 -22.86 10.23
N TYR A 213 6.92 -23.03 9.29
CA TYR A 213 5.76 -23.90 9.52
C TYR A 213 6.20 -25.34 9.76
N ASP A 214 5.92 -25.87 10.95
CA ASP A 214 6.41 -27.18 11.37
C ASP A 214 5.46 -28.34 10.99
N GLY A 215 4.17 -28.05 10.85
CA GLY A 215 3.12 -29.04 10.62
C GLY A 215 2.89 -29.98 11.81
N SER A 216 3.24 -29.57 13.03
CA SER A 216 3.21 -30.47 14.20
C SER A 216 1.79 -30.74 14.71
N GLN A 217 0.84 -29.82 14.49
CA GLN A 217 -0.58 -29.98 14.89
C GLN A 217 -1.56 -30.09 13.71
N GLY A 218 -1.08 -29.94 12.47
CA GLY A 218 -1.87 -29.94 11.24
C GLY A 218 -0.99 -30.30 10.04
N ASP A 219 -1.59 -30.90 9.00
CA ASP A 219 -0.90 -31.22 7.76
C ASP A 219 -1.59 -30.47 6.62
N HIS A 220 -0.96 -29.37 6.19
CA HIS A 220 -1.42 -28.55 5.08
C HIS A 220 -0.45 -28.66 3.89
N PRO A 221 -0.94 -28.83 2.64
CA PRO A 221 -0.09 -28.76 1.46
C PRO A 221 0.72 -27.46 1.41
N ARG A 222 2.01 -27.56 1.12
CA ARG A 222 2.98 -26.45 1.11
C ARG A 222 2.97 -25.62 -0.17
N GLU A 223 1.80 -25.55 -0.80
CA GLU A 223 1.58 -24.84 -2.06
C GLU A 223 0.62 -23.65 -1.89
N LEU A 224 0.15 -23.38 -0.67
CA LEU A 224 -0.66 -22.19 -0.39
C LEU A 224 0.17 -20.92 -0.66
N THR A 225 -0.40 -20.01 -1.44
CA THR A 225 0.10 -18.64 -1.60
C THR A 225 -1.00 -17.65 -1.25
N ALA A 226 -0.60 -16.42 -0.92
CA ALA A 226 -1.53 -15.34 -0.68
C ALA A 226 -1.10 -14.09 -1.46
N THR A 227 -2.07 -13.32 -1.94
CA THR A 227 -1.86 -12.01 -2.54
C THR A 227 -2.66 -10.99 -1.75
N LEU A 228 -2.01 -9.92 -1.28
CA LEU A 228 -2.62 -8.76 -0.64
C LEU A 228 -2.70 -7.62 -1.66
N SER A 229 -3.90 -7.20 -2.01
CA SER A 229 -4.14 -5.99 -2.79
C SER A 229 -4.68 -4.89 -1.86
N ILE A 230 -4.13 -3.70 -1.97
CA ILE A 230 -4.56 -2.51 -1.25
C ILE A 230 -4.96 -1.47 -2.29
N GLU A 231 -6.21 -1.03 -2.25
CA GLU A 231 -6.77 -0.06 -3.20
C GLU A 231 -7.28 1.17 -2.44
N GLU A 232 -6.85 2.36 -2.86
CA GLU A 232 -7.35 3.62 -2.31
C GLU A 232 -8.83 3.80 -2.68
N ARG A 233 -9.62 4.36 -1.75
CA ARG A 233 -11.01 4.76 -1.96
C ARG A 233 -11.11 6.27 -2.17
N ASP A 234 -12.27 6.73 -2.62
CA ASP A 234 -12.57 8.16 -2.76
C ASP A 234 -12.47 8.95 -1.45
N THR A 235 -12.54 8.27 -0.30
CA THR A 235 -12.31 8.87 1.02
C THR A 235 -10.83 8.84 1.45
N GLY A 236 -9.87 8.49 0.59
CA GLY A 236 -8.44 8.36 0.95
C GLY A 236 -8.08 7.11 1.76
N ALA A 237 -9.06 6.55 2.48
CA ALA A 237 -8.97 5.24 3.14
C ALA A 237 -8.88 4.08 2.14
N ALA A 238 -8.57 2.87 2.60
CA ALA A 238 -8.27 1.75 1.72
C ALA A 238 -9.32 0.62 1.71
N THR A 239 -9.35 -0.13 0.61
CA THR A 239 -9.88 -1.49 0.54
C THR A 239 -8.70 -2.45 0.56
N VAL A 240 -8.69 -3.38 1.50
CA VAL A 240 -7.71 -4.46 1.57
C VAL A 240 -8.36 -5.75 1.09
N THR A 241 -7.83 -6.35 0.02
CA THR A 241 -8.28 -7.61 -0.54
C THR A 241 -7.21 -8.66 -0.38
N VAL A 242 -7.54 -9.76 0.29
CA VAL A 242 -6.69 -10.94 0.33
C VAL A 242 -7.22 -11.97 -0.64
N THR A 243 -6.36 -12.49 -1.50
CA THR A 243 -6.58 -13.70 -2.30
C THR A 243 -5.73 -14.82 -1.72
N LEU A 244 -6.31 -15.98 -1.47
CA LEU A 244 -5.59 -17.21 -1.14
C LEU A 244 -5.71 -18.18 -2.31
N ASP A 245 -4.59 -18.76 -2.73
CA ASP A 245 -4.54 -19.80 -3.75
C ASP A 245 -4.16 -21.16 -3.15
N ASN A 246 -4.61 -22.24 -3.80
CA ASN A 246 -4.44 -23.63 -3.35
C ASN A 246 -5.04 -23.90 -1.96
N THR A 247 -6.19 -23.29 -1.69
CA THR A 247 -6.94 -23.53 -0.44
C THR A 247 -7.57 -24.92 -0.40
N LEU A 248 -7.75 -25.47 0.81
CA LEU A 248 -8.54 -26.65 1.08
C LEU A 248 -10.04 -26.32 0.96
N ASP A 249 -10.80 -27.14 0.22
CA ASP A 249 -12.23 -26.92 -0.01
C ASP A 249 -13.04 -26.97 1.29
N GLY A 250 -13.77 -25.89 1.58
CA GLY A 250 -14.65 -25.75 2.74
C GLY A 250 -13.95 -25.50 4.08
N ALA A 251 -12.63 -25.30 4.09
CA ALA A 251 -11.86 -24.98 5.29
C ALA A 251 -11.85 -23.46 5.57
N ASP A 252 -11.96 -23.04 6.83
CA ASP A 252 -11.98 -21.61 7.20
C ASP A 252 -10.58 -21.15 7.64
N TYR A 253 -9.92 -20.35 6.81
CA TYR A 253 -8.61 -19.76 7.09
C TYR A 253 -8.79 -18.48 7.92
N ALA A 254 -8.14 -18.39 9.08
CA ALA A 254 -8.04 -17.14 9.81
C ALA A 254 -6.90 -16.30 9.22
N VAL A 255 -7.24 -15.11 8.72
CA VAL A 255 -6.31 -14.22 8.03
C VAL A 255 -6.35 -12.85 8.70
N HIS A 256 -5.20 -12.33 9.11
CA HIS A 256 -5.15 -11.04 9.79
C HIS A 256 -3.77 -10.38 9.77
N ALA A 257 -3.76 -9.11 10.17
CA ALA A 257 -2.56 -8.35 10.45
C ALA A 257 -2.23 -8.33 11.95
N HIS A 258 -0.95 -8.10 12.28
CA HIS A 258 -0.47 -7.82 13.63
C HIS A 258 0.45 -6.61 13.65
N ASP A 259 0.37 -5.80 14.70
CA ASP A 259 1.30 -4.68 14.91
C ASP A 259 2.67 -5.20 15.36
N VAL A 260 3.74 -4.62 14.81
CA VAL A 260 5.11 -4.88 15.29
C VAL A 260 5.22 -4.53 16.78
N ALA A 261 5.92 -5.38 17.54
CA ALA A 261 6.23 -5.16 18.94
C ALA A 261 7.63 -5.66 19.27
N ASP A 262 8.25 -5.07 20.29
CA ASP A 262 9.53 -5.55 20.81
C ASP A 262 9.34 -6.94 21.47
N PRO A 263 10.00 -8.01 20.98
CA PRO A 263 9.93 -9.35 21.58
C PRO A 263 10.22 -9.36 23.07
N GLU A 264 11.10 -8.50 23.60
CA GLU A 264 11.40 -8.48 25.03
C GLU A 264 10.22 -8.00 25.90
N THR A 265 9.20 -7.42 25.26
CA THR A 265 8.02 -6.84 25.92
C THR A 265 6.75 -7.67 25.71
N THR A 266 6.74 -8.61 24.76
CA THR A 266 5.58 -9.45 24.47
C THR A 266 5.53 -10.66 25.43
N PRO A 267 4.34 -11.18 25.77
CA PRO A 267 4.22 -12.31 26.70
C PRO A 267 4.95 -13.58 26.26
N ASN A 268 4.99 -13.85 24.95
CA ASN A 268 5.60 -15.06 24.39
C ASN A 268 6.87 -14.80 23.57
N ASN A 269 7.46 -13.60 23.67
CA ASN A 269 8.61 -13.16 22.86
C ASN A 269 8.35 -13.17 21.34
N THR A 270 7.10 -13.03 20.92
CA THR A 270 6.75 -12.78 19.52
C THR A 270 7.20 -11.38 19.10
N PRO A 271 7.58 -11.16 17.83
CA PRO A 271 7.95 -9.84 17.32
C PRO A 271 6.76 -8.92 17.02
N TYR A 272 5.58 -9.27 17.54
CA TYR A 272 4.33 -8.59 17.27
C TYR A 272 3.37 -8.71 18.45
N ASN A 273 2.39 -7.80 18.50
CA ASN A 273 1.27 -7.89 19.44
C ASN A 273 0.38 -9.07 19.06
N GLU A 274 0.30 -10.08 19.93
CA GLU A 274 -0.44 -11.34 19.70
C GLU A 274 -1.96 -11.15 19.51
N THR A 275 -2.50 -9.94 19.75
CA THR A 275 -3.88 -9.60 19.37
C THR A 275 -3.91 -9.10 17.92
N PRO A 276 -4.71 -9.70 17.02
CA PRO A 276 -4.86 -9.22 15.65
C PRO A 276 -5.28 -7.75 15.56
N ASN A 277 -4.70 -7.00 14.64
CA ASN A 277 -5.12 -5.64 14.32
C ASN A 277 -6.28 -5.67 13.31
N GLY A 278 -7.50 -5.59 13.85
CA GLY A 278 -8.73 -5.59 13.05
C GLY A 278 -9.01 -4.29 12.29
N ASP A 279 -8.33 -3.19 12.62
CA ASP A 279 -8.46 -1.91 11.91
C ASP A 279 -7.73 -1.98 10.56
N VAL A 280 -6.68 -2.81 10.48
CA VAL A 280 -5.94 -3.11 9.23
C VAL A 280 -6.58 -4.25 8.45
N TYR A 281 -6.62 -5.47 9.03
CA TYR A 281 -7.30 -6.62 8.42
C TYR A 281 -7.47 -7.75 9.44
N ALA A 282 -8.70 -8.26 9.60
CA ALA A 282 -8.95 -9.52 10.30
C ALA A 282 -10.24 -10.18 9.81
N GLN A 283 -10.12 -11.30 9.10
CA GLN A 283 -11.26 -12.01 8.49
C GLN A 283 -11.08 -13.54 8.53
N LEU A 284 -12.19 -14.25 8.38
CA LEU A 284 -12.20 -15.67 8.01
C LEU A 284 -12.46 -15.80 6.51
N ILE A 285 -11.64 -16.61 5.82
CA ILE A 285 -11.79 -16.89 4.39
C ILE A 285 -12.07 -18.39 4.22
N THR A 286 -13.24 -18.73 3.69
CA THR A 286 -13.60 -20.13 3.43
C THR A 286 -13.01 -20.59 2.09
N GLY A 287 -12.11 -21.57 2.12
CA GLY A 287 -11.46 -22.15 0.95
C GLY A 287 -12.42 -22.84 -0.02
N THR A 288 -12.00 -22.92 -1.28
CA THR A 288 -12.82 -23.44 -2.40
C THR A 288 -12.16 -24.63 -3.11
N GLY A 289 -11.03 -25.13 -2.60
CA GLY A 289 -10.20 -26.12 -3.31
C GLY A 289 -9.26 -25.50 -4.35
N GLY A 290 -9.18 -24.17 -4.41
CA GLY A 290 -8.41 -23.39 -5.38
C GLY A 290 -8.23 -21.97 -4.88
N SER A 291 -8.54 -20.99 -5.74
CA SER A 291 -8.43 -19.56 -5.42
C SER A 291 -9.70 -19.02 -4.76
N VAL A 292 -9.54 -18.16 -3.76
CA VAL A 292 -10.63 -17.41 -3.09
C VAL A 292 -10.14 -16.04 -2.66
N SER A 293 -10.96 -15.01 -2.82
CA SER A 293 -10.64 -13.64 -2.40
C SER A 293 -11.68 -13.09 -1.42
N GLN A 294 -11.23 -12.29 -0.45
CA GLN A 294 -12.06 -11.60 0.51
C GLN A 294 -11.56 -10.16 0.72
N SER A 295 -12.46 -9.20 0.52
CA SER A 295 -12.18 -7.77 0.74
C SER A 295 -12.63 -7.31 2.12
N PHE A 296 -11.94 -6.31 2.64
CA PHE A 296 -12.20 -5.57 3.87
C PHE A 296 -12.03 -4.08 3.60
N GLU A 297 -12.99 -3.26 4.01
CA GLU A 297 -12.87 -1.80 3.96
C GLU A 297 -12.19 -1.37 5.26
N SER A 298 -10.91 -0.97 5.17
CA SER A 298 -10.18 -0.42 6.30
C SER A 298 -10.51 1.06 6.44
N ASP A 299 -10.52 1.54 7.68
CA ASP A 299 -10.62 2.97 7.99
C ASP A 299 -9.24 3.67 7.88
N GLU A 300 -8.16 2.90 7.75
CA GLU A 300 -6.80 3.41 7.56
C GLU A 300 -6.59 3.98 6.14
N ALA A 301 -5.77 5.04 6.04
CA ALA A 301 -5.42 5.64 4.76
C ALA A 301 -4.58 4.69 3.91
N TYR A 302 -4.74 4.74 2.58
CA TYR A 302 -3.92 3.94 1.66
C TYR A 302 -2.42 4.12 1.92
N VAL A 303 -1.96 5.37 2.07
CA VAL A 303 -0.54 5.66 2.32
C VAL A 303 -0.07 5.16 3.67
N ASP A 304 -0.94 5.21 4.68
CA ASP A 304 -0.57 4.74 6.01
C ASP A 304 -0.36 3.22 5.96
N LEU A 305 -1.23 2.47 5.27
CA LEU A 305 -1.06 1.02 5.11
C LEU A 305 0.15 0.61 4.25
N VAL A 306 0.47 1.37 3.21
CA VAL A 306 1.51 1.00 2.23
C VAL A 306 2.90 1.51 2.62
N GLU A 307 2.98 2.70 3.23
CA GLU A 307 4.26 3.39 3.45
C GLU A 307 4.64 3.52 4.93
N ALA A 308 3.66 3.46 5.86
CA ALA A 308 3.91 3.74 7.28
C ALA A 308 3.61 2.57 8.22
N TYR A 309 2.69 1.67 7.86
CA TYR A 309 2.24 0.60 8.73
C TYR A 309 3.31 -0.48 8.85
N GLU A 310 3.91 -0.57 10.03
CA GLU A 310 4.85 -1.63 10.40
C GLU A 310 4.08 -2.77 11.08
N GLY A 311 3.83 -3.85 10.34
CA GLY A 311 3.08 -5.00 10.83
C GLY A 311 3.44 -6.31 10.14
N PHE A 312 2.78 -7.38 10.56
CA PHE A 312 2.87 -8.70 9.94
C PHE A 312 1.54 -9.07 9.31
N PHE A 313 1.57 -9.72 8.15
CA PHE A 313 0.45 -10.39 7.52
C PHE A 313 0.52 -11.90 7.78
N VAL A 314 -0.57 -12.49 8.28
CA VAL A 314 -0.62 -13.87 8.74
C VAL A 314 -1.81 -14.63 8.17
N VAL A 315 -1.58 -15.87 7.74
CA VAL A 315 -2.61 -16.86 7.40
C VAL A 315 -2.41 -18.10 8.25
N HIS A 316 -3.43 -18.46 9.04
CA HIS A 316 -3.42 -19.66 9.89
C HIS A 316 -3.77 -20.91 9.10
N ASP A 317 -3.21 -22.04 9.53
CA ASP A 317 -3.62 -23.36 9.04
C ASP A 317 -5.02 -23.74 9.58
N PRO A 318 -6.01 -23.96 8.69
CA PRO A 318 -7.37 -24.27 9.12
C PRO A 318 -7.53 -25.70 9.65
N THR A 319 -6.50 -26.55 9.54
CA THR A 319 -6.53 -27.94 10.03
C THR A 319 -6.15 -28.06 11.51
N GLN A 320 -5.68 -26.97 12.13
CA GLN A 320 -5.30 -26.88 13.53
C GLN A 320 -6.04 -25.74 14.27
N PRO A 321 -6.08 -25.74 15.61
CA PRO A 321 -6.59 -24.59 16.36
C PRO A 321 -5.77 -23.34 16.09
N VAL A 322 -6.44 -22.19 15.95
CA VAL A 322 -5.81 -20.87 15.83
C VAL A 322 -4.98 -20.57 17.09
N ASP A 323 -3.71 -20.26 16.91
CA ASP A 323 -2.78 -19.87 17.98
C ASP A 323 -1.95 -18.66 17.52
N THR A 324 -2.17 -17.49 18.13
CA THR A 324 -1.40 -16.28 17.76
C THR A 324 -0.07 -16.14 18.52
N THR A 325 0.20 -17.08 19.43
CA THR A 325 1.39 -17.10 20.29
C THR A 325 2.47 -18.03 19.76
N ASP A 326 2.13 -18.90 18.80
CA ASP A 326 3.04 -19.85 18.17
C ASP A 326 3.10 -19.62 16.64
N PRO A 327 4.09 -18.85 16.16
CA PRO A 327 4.19 -18.50 14.74
C PRO A 327 4.46 -19.69 13.81
N SER A 328 4.98 -20.82 14.31
CA SER A 328 5.19 -22.02 13.47
C SER A 328 3.88 -22.68 13.03
N THR A 329 2.74 -22.20 13.53
CA THR A 329 1.41 -22.63 13.09
C THR A 329 0.91 -21.89 11.83
N TYR A 330 1.63 -20.86 11.38
CA TYR A 330 1.20 -20.01 10.28
C TYR A 330 1.61 -20.58 8.94
N LEU A 331 0.66 -20.69 8.01
CA LEU A 331 0.91 -21.06 6.61
C LEU A 331 1.54 -19.91 5.82
N VAL A 332 1.26 -18.66 6.20
CA VAL A 332 1.89 -17.46 5.66
C VAL A 332 2.26 -16.56 6.83
N LEU A 333 3.50 -16.08 6.84
CA LEU A 333 4.02 -15.07 7.75
C LEU A 333 4.90 -14.12 6.96
N GLY A 334 4.42 -12.90 6.72
CA GLY A 334 5.15 -11.86 6.01
C GLY A 334 5.08 -10.50 6.69
N THR A 335 5.97 -9.58 6.34
CA THR A 335 5.78 -8.15 6.65
C THR A 335 4.56 -7.66 5.88
N PHE A 336 3.68 -6.90 6.53
CA PHE A 336 2.50 -6.35 5.87
C PHE A 336 2.91 -5.37 4.76
N ALA A 337 2.22 -5.43 3.61
CA ALA A 337 2.49 -4.60 2.44
C ALA A 337 3.95 -4.69 1.92
N GLU A 338 4.57 -5.86 2.04
CA GLU A 338 5.86 -6.18 1.44
C GLU A 338 5.77 -7.55 0.76
N SER A 339 6.15 -7.63 -0.53
CA SER A 339 6.14 -8.91 -1.22
C SER A 339 7.18 -9.81 -0.57
N LEU A 340 6.73 -10.97 -0.11
CA LEU A 340 7.57 -12.01 0.42
C LEU A 340 7.57 -13.16 -0.56
N GLU A 341 8.56 -13.12 -1.44
CA GLU A 341 8.90 -14.23 -2.31
C GLU A 341 9.04 -15.51 -1.48
N ALA A 342 8.81 -16.64 -2.14
CA ALA A 342 9.12 -17.93 -1.54
C ALA A 342 10.52 -17.86 -0.95
N GLY A 343 10.57 -18.12 0.37
CA GLY A 343 11.80 -18.62 0.95
C GLY A 343 12.33 -19.70 0.05
N ASP A 344 13.65 -19.78 -0.05
CA ASP A 344 14.22 -21.03 -0.49
C ASP A 344 13.57 -22.14 0.37
N PRO A 345 12.83 -23.12 -0.20
CA PRO A 345 12.12 -24.15 0.57
C PRO A 345 13.02 -24.92 1.54
N ASN A 346 14.34 -24.75 1.37
CA ASN A 346 15.43 -25.07 2.26
C ASN A 346 15.42 -24.34 3.63
N LEU A 347 14.30 -23.94 4.23
CA LEU A 347 14.28 -23.32 5.58
C LEU A 347 13.69 -24.21 6.68
N ARG A 348 13.23 -25.42 6.34
CA ARG A 348 13.35 -26.53 7.30
C ARG A 348 14.84 -26.84 7.51
N ALA A 349 15.43 -26.24 8.54
CA ALA A 349 16.76 -26.58 9.01
C ALA A 349 16.65 -27.81 9.92
N VAL A 350 17.16 -28.96 9.48
CA VAL A 350 17.40 -30.09 10.37
C VAL A 350 18.77 -29.90 10.99
N THR A 351 18.80 -29.71 12.31
CA THR A 351 20.05 -29.59 13.06
C THR A 351 20.43 -30.94 13.63
N ILE A 352 21.59 -31.45 13.24
CA ILE A 352 22.16 -32.71 13.72
C ILE A 352 23.35 -32.36 14.61
N THR A 353 23.22 -32.63 15.92
CA THR A 353 24.34 -32.46 16.85
C THR A 353 25.16 -33.73 16.89
N MET A 354 26.45 -33.60 16.59
CA MET A 354 27.41 -34.69 16.51
C MET A 354 28.45 -34.57 17.63
N GLY A 355 28.40 -35.51 18.57
CA GLY A 355 29.48 -35.79 19.50
C GLY A 355 30.59 -36.65 18.87
N ASN A 356 31.62 -36.98 19.66
CA ASN A 356 32.75 -37.79 19.19
C ASN A 356 33.12 -38.90 20.19
N ASP A 357 33.36 -40.11 19.68
CA ASP A 357 34.01 -41.20 20.43
C ASP A 357 35.53 -41.14 20.22
N GLY A 358 36.14 -40.12 20.82
CA GLY A 358 37.53 -39.76 20.58
C GLY A 358 37.80 -39.54 19.09
N ALA A 359 38.89 -40.10 18.57
CA ALA A 359 39.25 -40.06 17.15
C ALA A 359 38.62 -41.21 16.33
N SER A 360 37.74 -42.02 16.93
CA SER A 360 37.29 -43.27 16.34
C SER A 360 36.02 -43.13 15.52
N ALA A 361 35.06 -42.31 15.97
CA ALA A 361 33.77 -42.13 15.31
C ALA A 361 33.11 -40.79 15.67
N TYR A 362 32.27 -40.28 14.78
CA TYR A 362 31.21 -39.36 15.14
C TYR A 362 30.03 -40.11 15.75
N VAL A 363 29.27 -39.44 16.61
CA VAL A 363 28.09 -39.99 17.28
C VAL A 363 27.00 -38.92 17.33
N ALA A 364 25.89 -39.11 16.63
CA ALA A 364 24.76 -38.20 16.75
C ALA A 364 24.18 -38.26 18.17
N THR A 365 24.05 -37.10 18.81
CA THR A 365 23.52 -36.97 20.17
C THR A 365 22.13 -36.35 20.19
N ASP A 366 21.80 -35.56 19.17
CA ASP A 366 20.49 -34.90 19.06
C ASP A 366 20.13 -34.57 17.61
N VAL A 367 18.82 -34.51 17.33
CA VAL A 367 18.26 -34.05 16.05
C VAL A 367 17.09 -33.12 16.33
N GLU A 368 17.16 -31.91 15.78
CA GLU A 368 16.09 -30.92 15.83
C GLU A 368 15.55 -30.67 14.42
N GLY A 369 14.28 -30.28 14.30
CA GLY A 369 13.63 -30.03 13.01
C GLY A 369 13.11 -31.27 12.27
N ALA A 370 13.38 -32.49 12.77
CA ALA A 370 12.81 -33.75 12.26
C ALA A 370 12.86 -34.87 13.33
N PRO A 371 12.04 -35.92 13.23
CA PRO A 371 12.18 -37.12 14.07
C PRO A 371 13.55 -37.76 13.88
N ALA A 372 14.28 -37.97 14.98
CA ALA A 372 15.66 -38.47 14.93
C ALA A 372 15.76 -39.83 14.21
N GLU A 373 14.79 -40.74 14.41
CA GLU A 373 14.75 -42.04 13.76
C GLU A 373 14.62 -42.00 12.23
N GLU A 374 14.18 -40.88 11.66
CA GLU A 374 14.09 -40.67 10.21
C GLU A 374 15.40 -40.13 9.64
N VAL A 375 16.21 -39.44 10.46
CA VAL A 375 17.45 -38.77 10.06
C VAL A 375 18.69 -39.58 10.40
N ILE A 376 18.89 -39.96 11.67
CA ILE A 376 20.09 -40.68 12.11
C ILE A 376 19.85 -41.42 13.45
N ALA A 377 20.40 -42.64 13.56
CA ALA A 377 20.40 -43.36 14.83
C ALA A 377 21.28 -42.66 15.89
N LEU A 378 20.64 -42.20 16.97
CA LEU A 378 21.35 -41.55 18.08
C LEU A 378 22.22 -42.54 18.86
N ASN A 379 23.36 -42.04 19.35
CA ASN A 379 24.31 -42.78 20.20
C ASN A 379 24.95 -44.02 19.53
N GLU A 380 25.02 -44.03 18.20
CA GLU A 380 25.70 -45.07 17.41
C GLU A 380 26.90 -44.49 16.64
N ASN A 381 28.01 -45.21 16.67
CA ASN A 381 29.26 -44.77 16.04
C ASN A 381 29.13 -44.79 14.51
N ASN A 382 29.37 -43.62 13.89
CA ASN A 382 29.31 -43.41 12.45
C ASN A 382 28.01 -43.93 11.81
N ALA A 383 26.88 -43.74 12.50
CA ALA A 383 25.58 -44.13 11.97
C ALA A 383 25.32 -43.45 10.61
N PRO A 384 24.66 -44.14 9.66
CA PRO A 384 24.30 -43.51 8.40
C PRO A 384 23.29 -42.38 8.65
N VAL A 385 23.41 -41.29 7.90
CA VAL A 385 22.47 -40.15 7.91
C VAL A 385 21.57 -40.23 6.70
N THR A 386 20.27 -40.05 6.88
CA THR A 386 19.31 -39.86 5.79
C THR A 386 19.00 -38.38 5.64
N LEU A 387 19.18 -37.84 4.44
CA LEU A 387 18.89 -36.46 4.08
C LEU A 387 17.82 -36.41 2.98
N GLN A 388 17.08 -35.33 2.89
CA GLN A 388 16.03 -35.10 1.91
C GLN A 388 16.37 -33.87 1.07
N GLU A 389 16.24 -34.01 -0.25
CA GLU A 389 16.42 -32.91 -1.20
C GLU A 389 15.46 -31.75 -0.89
N GLY A 390 15.94 -30.52 -1.05
CA GLY A 390 15.16 -29.30 -0.79
C GLY A 390 15.10 -28.91 0.69
N MET A 391 15.92 -29.54 1.54
CA MET A 391 16.05 -29.20 2.96
C MET A 391 17.39 -28.54 3.25
N ARG A 392 17.45 -27.73 4.31
CA ARG A 392 18.72 -27.27 4.87
C ARG A 392 19.13 -28.12 6.04
N TYR A 393 20.42 -28.42 6.11
CA TYR A 393 21.00 -29.18 7.21
C TYR A 393 22.02 -28.32 7.93
N GLN A 394 22.03 -28.41 9.25
CA GLN A 394 23.09 -27.89 10.09
C GLN A 394 23.73 -29.05 10.85
N PHE A 395 25.04 -29.22 10.71
CA PHE A 395 25.82 -30.15 11.51
C PHE A 395 26.57 -29.35 12.59
N VAL A 396 26.11 -29.49 13.83
CA VAL A 396 26.78 -28.90 15.01
C VAL A 396 27.75 -29.93 15.57
N ILE A 397 29.04 -29.61 15.61
CA ILE A 397 30.06 -30.58 16.02
C ILE A 397 30.60 -30.22 17.40
N GLU A 398 30.31 -31.05 18.40
CA GLU A 398 30.91 -30.87 19.72
C GLU A 398 32.43 -31.01 19.62
N ASN A 399 33.21 -30.05 20.12
CA ASN A 399 34.68 -30.04 19.96
C ASN A 399 35.16 -30.07 18.48
N GLY A 400 34.43 -29.44 17.56
CA GLY A 400 34.72 -29.49 16.12
C GLY A 400 36.10 -28.93 15.70
N ASP A 401 36.74 -28.06 16.49
CA ASP A 401 38.15 -27.66 16.29
C ASP A 401 39.11 -28.86 16.15
N SER A 402 38.83 -29.93 16.88
CA SER A 402 39.61 -31.18 16.82
C SER A 402 38.97 -32.23 15.91
N HIS A 403 37.72 -32.03 15.52
CA HIS A 403 36.94 -32.94 14.70
C HIS A 403 36.19 -32.20 13.58
N PRO A 404 36.90 -31.54 12.64
CA PRO A 404 36.24 -30.73 11.63
C PRO A 404 35.46 -31.58 10.64
N PHE A 405 34.21 -31.21 10.37
CA PHE A 405 33.27 -31.93 9.53
C PHE A 405 33.41 -31.59 8.05
N GLY A 406 33.12 -32.58 7.21
CA GLY A 406 32.96 -32.41 5.77
C GLY A 406 32.11 -33.52 5.17
N VAL A 407 31.70 -33.33 3.92
CA VAL A 407 31.00 -34.34 3.12
C VAL A 407 31.67 -34.54 1.76
N ASP A 408 31.60 -35.76 1.25
CA ASP A 408 32.23 -36.14 -0.01
C ASP A 408 31.36 -37.07 -0.87
N ASP A 409 31.78 -37.22 -2.13
CA ASP A 409 31.17 -38.13 -3.10
C ASP A 409 31.65 -39.59 -2.92
N ASP A 410 31.10 -40.49 -3.73
CA ASP A 410 31.48 -41.92 -3.78
C ASP A 410 32.97 -42.15 -4.12
N ALA A 411 33.63 -41.18 -4.74
CA ALA A 411 35.06 -41.23 -5.09
C ALA A 411 35.97 -40.63 -3.98
N GLY A 412 35.39 -40.06 -2.92
CA GLY A 412 36.10 -39.35 -1.85
C GLY A 412 36.50 -37.91 -2.21
N THR A 413 35.87 -37.30 -3.21
CA THR A 413 36.04 -35.89 -3.55
C THR A 413 35.24 -35.03 -2.59
N THR A 414 35.90 -34.11 -1.89
CA THR A 414 35.24 -33.17 -0.97
C THR A 414 34.22 -32.29 -1.71
N LEU A 415 32.95 -32.40 -1.31
CA LEU A 415 31.85 -31.61 -1.83
C LEU A 415 31.67 -30.31 -1.03
N LEU A 416 31.63 -30.43 0.31
CA LEU A 416 31.55 -29.31 1.26
C LEU A 416 32.43 -29.58 2.49
N ASN A 417 32.93 -28.52 3.11
CA ASN A 417 33.88 -28.60 4.21
C ASN A 417 33.72 -27.44 5.20
N HIS A 418 34.00 -27.68 6.50
CA HIS A 418 33.95 -26.67 7.57
C HIS A 418 34.82 -25.43 7.38
N ASP A 419 35.80 -25.47 6.47
CA ASP A 419 36.67 -24.33 6.15
C ASP A 419 36.17 -23.52 4.93
N GLY A 420 34.96 -23.83 4.45
CA GLY A 420 34.34 -23.16 3.31
C GLY A 420 34.87 -23.64 1.96
N THR A 421 35.52 -24.82 1.90
CA THR A 421 36.05 -25.39 0.66
C THR A 421 35.22 -26.59 0.17
N GLY A 422 35.35 -26.93 -1.12
CA GLY A 422 34.66 -28.07 -1.74
C GLY A 422 34.17 -27.75 -3.16
N SER A 423 33.77 -28.76 -3.93
CA SER A 423 33.26 -28.54 -5.30
C SER A 423 31.94 -27.77 -5.34
N PHE A 424 31.14 -27.80 -4.28
CA PHE A 424 29.86 -27.08 -4.15
C PHE A 424 29.93 -25.85 -3.23
N ALA A 425 31.10 -25.53 -2.67
CA ALA A 425 31.23 -24.45 -1.69
C ALA A 425 30.88 -23.06 -2.24
N ASP A 426 31.16 -22.82 -3.53
CA ASP A 426 30.85 -21.56 -4.22
C ASP A 426 29.45 -21.56 -4.89
N ASN A 427 28.64 -22.62 -4.71
CA ASN A 427 27.29 -22.69 -5.28
C ASN A 427 26.31 -21.89 -4.40
N GLU A 428 25.79 -20.79 -4.93
CA GLU A 428 24.85 -19.90 -4.22
C GLU A 428 23.58 -20.64 -3.75
N ALA A 429 23.07 -21.61 -4.51
CA ALA A 429 21.90 -22.38 -4.12
C ALA A 429 22.17 -23.37 -2.99
N VAL A 430 23.42 -23.85 -2.85
CA VAL A 430 23.85 -24.69 -1.72
C VAL A 430 24.06 -23.84 -0.46
N ASN A 431 24.44 -22.57 -0.61
CA ASN A 431 24.55 -21.60 0.49
C ASN A 431 25.30 -22.16 1.71
N LEU A 432 26.53 -22.64 1.47
CA LEU A 432 27.39 -23.18 2.51
C LEU A 432 27.77 -22.09 3.51
N MET A 433 27.50 -22.34 4.78
CA MET A 433 27.99 -21.52 5.90
C MET A 433 28.78 -22.38 6.88
N THR A 434 29.83 -21.80 7.43
CA THR A 434 30.69 -22.43 8.44
C THR A 434 30.49 -21.74 9.78
N ASP A 435 30.41 -22.49 10.88
CA ASP A 435 30.32 -21.90 12.22
C ASP A 435 31.68 -21.43 12.77
N GLY A 436 32.77 -21.80 12.10
CA GLY A 436 34.15 -21.52 12.54
C GLY A 436 34.63 -22.41 13.69
N GLU A 437 33.79 -23.32 14.17
CA GLU A 437 34.04 -24.28 15.27
C GLU A 437 34.05 -25.73 14.78
N GLY A 438 33.98 -25.95 13.46
CA GLY A 438 34.12 -27.26 12.81
C GLY A 438 32.83 -27.82 12.22
N GLY A 439 31.70 -27.14 12.39
CA GLY A 439 30.41 -27.47 11.80
C GLY A 439 30.11 -26.68 10.52
N VAL A 440 29.03 -27.08 9.85
CA VAL A 440 28.56 -26.47 8.60
C VAL A 440 27.03 -26.41 8.57
N SER A 441 26.49 -25.47 7.80
CA SER A 441 25.11 -25.54 7.31
C SER A 441 25.05 -25.35 5.80
N PHE A 442 24.16 -26.07 5.15
CA PHE A 442 24.00 -26.04 3.69
C PHE A 442 22.60 -26.49 3.26
N ASN A 443 22.19 -26.06 2.08
CA ASN A 443 20.99 -26.51 1.38
C ASN A 443 21.31 -27.76 0.55
N LEU A 444 20.51 -28.81 0.71
CA LEU A 444 20.64 -30.03 -0.09
C LEU A 444 19.90 -29.88 -1.42
N THR A 445 20.56 -29.27 -2.39
CA THR A 445 20.07 -29.15 -3.77
C THR A 445 20.06 -30.50 -4.49
N ALA A 446 19.26 -30.63 -5.55
CA ALA A 446 19.23 -31.82 -6.42
C ALA A 446 20.63 -32.26 -6.87
N GLU A 447 21.44 -31.31 -7.36
CA GLU A 447 22.79 -31.58 -7.86
C GLU A 447 23.73 -32.07 -6.76
N LEU A 448 23.61 -31.52 -5.54
CA LEU A 448 24.40 -31.98 -4.40
C LEU A 448 23.92 -33.37 -3.94
N ALA A 449 22.61 -33.60 -3.90
CA ALA A 449 22.02 -34.88 -3.50
C ALA A 449 22.46 -36.03 -4.43
N ASP A 450 22.59 -35.76 -5.74
CA ASP A 450 23.06 -36.73 -6.73
C ASP A 450 24.53 -37.17 -6.51
N GLU A 451 25.37 -36.32 -5.90
CA GLU A 451 26.79 -36.60 -5.68
C GLU A 451 27.12 -37.06 -4.25
N LEU A 452 26.30 -36.68 -3.26
CA LEU A 452 26.57 -36.85 -1.84
C LEU A 452 26.52 -38.33 -1.38
N ALA A 453 27.63 -38.82 -0.81
CA ALA A 453 27.74 -40.23 -0.42
C ALA A 453 28.11 -40.46 1.05
N ALA A 454 28.91 -39.59 1.66
CA ALA A 454 29.38 -39.79 3.03
C ALA A 454 29.72 -38.47 3.73
N TYR A 455 29.73 -38.55 5.06
CA TYR A 455 30.29 -37.51 5.93
C TYR A 455 31.56 -38.01 6.61
N TYR A 456 32.48 -37.11 6.92
CA TYR A 456 33.77 -37.46 7.49
C TYR A 456 34.40 -36.38 8.35
N CYS A 457 35.37 -36.78 9.17
CA CYS A 457 36.27 -35.87 9.87
C CYS A 457 37.54 -35.65 9.06
N ASN A 458 37.91 -34.39 8.84
CA ASN A 458 39.13 -34.03 8.10
C ASN A 458 40.44 -34.53 8.73
N PHE A 459 40.47 -34.74 10.05
CA PHE A 459 41.67 -35.14 10.76
C PHE A 459 41.76 -36.64 11.02
N HIS A 460 40.61 -37.32 11.07
CA HIS A 460 40.51 -38.69 11.55
C HIS A 460 39.75 -39.56 10.55
N GLY A 461 40.47 -40.26 9.67
CA GLY A 461 39.85 -41.07 8.60
C GLY A 461 38.97 -42.23 9.08
N SER A 462 38.98 -42.59 10.37
CA SER A 462 38.04 -43.55 10.96
C SER A 462 36.67 -42.95 11.30
N MET A 463 36.57 -41.63 11.42
CA MET A 463 35.32 -40.91 11.66
C MET A 463 34.66 -40.63 10.31
N ARG A 464 33.95 -41.62 9.79
CA ARG A 464 33.26 -41.57 8.50
C ARG A 464 31.99 -42.40 8.57
N GLY A 465 30.87 -41.84 8.17
CA GLY A 465 29.60 -42.55 8.02
C GLY A 465 28.96 -42.27 6.67
N ASP A 466 28.02 -43.12 6.28
CA ASP A 466 27.34 -43.04 4.98
C ASP A 466 26.24 -41.97 5.02
N VAL A 467 25.93 -41.39 3.85
CA VAL A 467 24.77 -40.52 3.63
C VAL A 467 23.82 -41.23 2.66
N MET A 468 22.53 -41.22 2.98
CA MET A 468 21.45 -41.75 2.17
C MET A 468 20.52 -40.58 1.80
N ILE A 469 20.05 -40.55 0.56
CA ILE A 469 19.03 -39.59 0.14
C ILE A 469 17.66 -40.26 0.24
N ALA A 470 16.73 -39.65 0.98
CA ALA A 470 15.36 -40.11 1.06
C ALA A 470 14.67 -39.91 -0.30
N ASP A 471 13.92 -40.91 -0.75
CA ASP A 471 13.07 -40.78 -1.92
C ASP A 471 12.01 -39.69 -1.63
N GLY A 472 12.03 -38.59 -2.39
CA GLY A 472 11.02 -37.53 -2.28
C GLY A 472 9.61 -38.11 -2.45
N ALA A 473 8.73 -37.84 -1.48
CA ALA A 473 7.34 -38.30 -1.49
C ALA A 473 6.50 -37.58 -2.57
#